data_AF-A0A9W7BBE3-F1
#
_entry.id   AF-A0A9W7BBE3-F1
#
_cell.length_a   1.000
_cell.length_b   1.000
_cell.length_c   1.000
_cell.angle_alpha   90.00
_cell.angle_beta   90.00
_cell.angle_gamma   90.00
#
_symmetry.space_group_name_H-M   'P 1'
#
loop_
_entity.id
_entity.type
_entity.pdbx_description
1 polymer ?
#
loop_
_entity_poly.entity_id
_entity_poly.type
_entity_poly.pdbx_seq_one_letter_code
_entity_poly.pdbx_strand_id
1 'polypeptide(L)'
;MAYRANNNNNNNNNNNNNSKSRRSLLKHCLLTSAAFLPFPSSGASPEAIGSAERLCRQKGNCLETRNLDGALGFNWGGADRCDARDPKCRTNGRLEDGEVVDMTVPVYKSACFKTVTLIVTIDRSPSTLKLGLYKDVDPNLIKQFLDISTDGLSTTSKLLFEEGYGETSSPVLLSTGELTEVDAKSQLLTFGVKSQGQSYAKKFNMSKPPEEYVPQERPRPLERVPGGSDEIKERVGKGLVYVSELGLGYLNNPTTPDDAAFSSLFEISGWGPFKPGKELVPIGQVVGEESMETLYRLCNLPVNKRIKGIVGGSNGRPLVNVRIEDVKVE
;
A
#
# COMPACT_ATOMS: atom_id res chain seq x y z
N MET A 1 -35.42 43.35 -28.44
CA MET A 1 -35.14 43.90 -27.10
C MET A 1 -33.82 43.30 -26.64
N ALA A 2 -32.81 44.15 -26.49
CA ALA A 2 -31.44 43.78 -26.17
C ALA A 2 -31.09 44.26 -24.76
N TYR A 3 -30.42 43.44 -23.96
CA TYR A 3 -29.62 43.78 -22.77
C TYR A 3 -28.93 42.47 -22.32
N ARG A 4 -27.68 42.39 -21.86
CA ARG A 4 -26.44 43.16 -21.98
C ARG A 4 -25.35 42.19 -21.47
N ALA A 5 -24.26 42.00 -22.20
CA ALA A 5 -23.08 41.31 -21.70
C ALA A 5 -22.38 42.19 -20.65
N ASN A 6 -21.84 41.57 -19.58
CA ASN A 6 -20.92 42.24 -18.68
C ASN A 6 -19.54 41.56 -18.79
N ASN A 7 -18.66 42.27 -19.47
CA ASN A 7 -17.23 42.06 -19.58
C ASN A 7 -16.59 42.65 -18.32
N ASN A 8 -15.71 41.92 -17.64
CA ASN A 8 -14.68 42.56 -16.81
C ASN A 8 -13.35 41.84 -17.01
N ASN A 9 -12.50 42.53 -17.75
CA ASN A 9 -11.09 42.28 -17.97
C ASN A 9 -10.26 43.03 -16.91
N ASN A 10 -9.00 42.60 -16.81
CA ASN A 10 -7.83 43.26 -16.20
C ASN A 10 -7.57 42.95 -14.71
N ASN A 11 -6.52 42.18 -14.43
CA ASN A 11 -5.16 42.74 -14.51
C ASN A 11 -4.06 41.69 -14.46
N ASN A 12 -3.08 41.93 -15.34
CA ASN A 12 -1.74 41.39 -15.40
C ASN A 12 -1.06 41.24 -14.03
N ASN A 13 -0.34 40.14 -13.85
CA ASN A 13 1.03 40.24 -13.34
C ASN A 13 1.92 39.13 -13.92
N ASN A 14 2.82 39.58 -14.79
CA ASN A 14 4.01 38.90 -15.23
C ASN A 14 4.87 38.51 -14.02
N ASN A 15 5.34 37.26 -13.97
CA ASN A 15 6.65 36.96 -13.40
C ASN A 15 7.31 35.86 -14.21
N ASN A 16 8.02 36.31 -15.25
CA ASN A 16 9.14 35.61 -15.84
C ASN A 16 10.34 35.63 -14.87
N ASN A 17 11.19 34.61 -15.00
CA ASN A 17 12.57 34.47 -14.51
C ASN A 17 12.77 33.78 -13.15
N ASN A 18 13.13 32.49 -13.19
CA ASN A 18 14.48 32.07 -12.77
C ASN A 18 14.77 30.60 -13.09
N SER A 19 15.03 30.31 -14.36
CA SER A 19 15.78 29.14 -14.79
C SER A 19 17.25 29.54 -14.98
N LYS A 20 18.03 29.62 -13.89
CA LYS A 20 19.50 29.65 -13.95
C LYS A 20 20.16 29.40 -12.59
N SER A 21 21.18 28.55 -12.63
CA SER A 21 22.25 28.36 -11.63
C SER A 21 22.00 27.45 -10.41
N ARG A 22 22.00 26.14 -10.65
CA ARG A 22 22.40 25.11 -9.64
C ARG A 22 23.86 24.63 -9.82
N ARG A 23 24.71 25.41 -10.49
CA ARG A 23 26.11 25.03 -10.82
C ARG A 23 27.19 26.04 -10.41
N SER A 24 26.94 26.91 -9.42
CA SER A 24 27.97 27.87 -8.94
C SER A 24 28.35 27.76 -7.46
N LEU A 25 28.02 26.67 -6.76
CA LEU A 25 28.34 26.48 -5.33
C LEU A 25 29.42 25.42 -5.06
N LEU A 26 30.43 25.33 -5.93
CA LEU A 26 31.58 24.42 -5.75
C LEU A 26 32.94 25.07 -6.07
N LYS A 27 33.04 26.40 -5.96
CA LYS A 27 34.31 27.11 -6.09
C LYS A 27 34.38 28.24 -5.07
N HIS A 28 34.68 27.88 -3.82
CA HIS A 28 35.48 28.67 -2.89
C HIS A 28 35.46 27.99 -1.51
N CYS A 29 36.52 27.26 -1.19
CA CYS A 29 37.10 27.15 0.15
C CYS A 29 38.31 26.22 0.09
N LEU A 30 39.44 26.77 -0.34
CA LEU A 30 40.76 26.27 0.01
C LEU A 30 41.54 27.44 0.59
N LEU A 31 42.27 27.15 1.67
CA LEU A 31 43.27 27.95 2.38
C LEU A 31 42.76 28.84 3.53
N THR A 32 42.73 28.26 4.73
CA THR A 32 43.19 28.93 5.97
C THR A 32 43.72 27.91 6.97
N SER A 33 44.81 28.32 7.61
CA SER A 33 45.79 27.54 8.36
C SER A 33 45.33 27.03 9.73
N ALA A 34 46.13 26.11 10.27
CA ALA A 34 45.97 25.40 11.53
C ALA A 34 45.76 26.30 12.76
N ALA A 35 44.79 25.90 13.61
CA ALA A 35 44.81 26.13 15.04
C ALA A 35 44.18 24.90 15.73
N PHE A 36 45.02 24.13 16.44
CA PHE A 36 44.60 23.03 17.29
C PHE A 36 43.94 23.58 18.56
N LEU A 37 42.65 23.29 18.74
CA LEU A 37 41.98 23.37 20.04
C LEU A 37 41.57 21.94 20.44
N PRO A 38 41.83 21.50 21.69
CA PRO A 38 41.40 20.19 22.15
C PRO A 38 39.89 20.26 22.44
N PHE A 39 39.09 19.65 21.57
CA PHE A 39 37.69 19.38 21.88
C PHE A 39 37.61 18.18 22.84
N PRO A 40 36.81 18.27 23.92
CA PRO A 40 36.55 17.12 24.77
C PRO A 40 35.86 16.03 23.94
N SER A 41 36.28 14.78 24.17
CA SER A 41 35.70 13.57 23.59
C SER A 41 34.22 13.45 23.96
N SER A 42 33.35 14.09 23.19
CA SER A 42 31.92 13.83 23.22
C SER A 42 31.66 12.49 22.54
N GLY A 43 30.86 11.67 23.22
CA GLY A 43 30.62 10.27 22.91
C GLY A 43 30.33 10.02 21.43
N ALA A 44 30.95 8.96 20.92
CA ALA A 44 30.67 8.42 19.61
C ALA A 44 29.16 8.37 19.37
N SER A 45 28.71 9.11 18.35
CA SER A 45 27.41 8.89 17.75
C SER A 45 27.29 7.39 17.45
N PRO A 46 26.18 6.72 17.78
CA PRO A 46 25.99 5.32 17.42
C PRO A 46 26.05 5.23 15.89
N GLU A 47 27.21 4.83 15.39
CA GLU A 47 27.51 4.60 13.99
C GLU A 47 26.44 3.62 13.48
N ALA A 48 25.69 4.03 12.45
CA ALA A 48 24.61 3.24 11.83
C ALA A 48 25.19 2.07 11.01
N ILE A 49 25.99 1.25 11.68
CA ILE A 49 26.62 0.05 11.16
C ILE A 49 25.57 -1.06 11.22
N GLY A 50 25.23 -1.63 10.07
CA GLY A 50 24.35 -2.80 9.97
C GLY A 50 24.94 -3.99 10.74
N SER A 51 24.09 -4.87 11.28
CA SER A 51 24.54 -6.02 12.08
C SER A 51 25.56 -6.91 11.36
N ALA A 52 25.45 -7.04 10.03
CA ALA A 52 26.40 -7.78 9.20
C ALA A 52 27.76 -7.09 9.03
N GLU A 53 27.78 -5.75 8.92
CA GLU A 53 29.02 -4.96 8.89
C GLU A 53 29.77 -5.07 10.22
N ARG A 54 29.04 -5.03 11.34
CA ARG A 54 29.62 -5.19 12.68
C ARG A 54 30.30 -6.55 12.83
N LEU A 55 29.62 -7.60 12.38
CA LEU A 55 30.15 -8.98 12.40
C LEU A 55 31.35 -9.14 11.46
N CYS A 56 31.34 -8.42 10.34
CA CYS A 56 32.44 -8.39 9.39
C CYS A 56 33.68 -7.69 9.95
N ARG A 57 33.52 -6.49 10.53
CA ARG A 57 34.60 -5.75 11.21
C ARG A 57 35.21 -6.56 12.37
N GLN A 58 34.40 -7.35 13.07
CA GLN A 58 34.88 -8.25 14.14
C GLN A 58 35.71 -9.43 13.61
N LYS A 59 35.37 -9.99 12.44
CA LYS A 59 36.06 -11.16 11.88
C LYS A 59 37.24 -10.83 10.97
N GLY A 60 37.28 -9.61 10.41
CA GLY A 60 38.42 -9.10 9.65
C GLY A 60 38.71 -9.76 8.29
N ASN A 61 37.90 -10.73 7.82
CA ASN A 61 38.23 -11.56 6.64
C ASN A 61 37.13 -11.64 5.55
N CYS A 62 36.20 -10.69 5.51
CA CYS A 62 35.00 -10.81 4.66
C CYS A 62 35.28 -10.84 3.15
N LEU A 63 36.35 -10.17 2.71
CA LEU A 63 36.77 -10.21 1.30
C LEU A 63 37.38 -11.58 0.93
N GLU A 64 38.08 -12.22 1.87
CA GLU A 64 38.68 -13.55 1.67
C GLU A 64 37.64 -14.66 1.67
N THR A 65 36.60 -14.53 2.50
CA THR A 65 35.45 -15.45 2.56
C THR A 65 34.38 -15.17 1.50
N ARG A 66 34.60 -14.18 0.62
CA ARG A 66 33.62 -13.69 -0.37
C ARG A 66 32.27 -13.28 0.25
N ASN A 67 32.26 -12.91 1.52
CA ASN A 67 31.09 -12.44 2.23
C ASN A 67 30.88 -10.94 1.96
N LEU A 68 30.56 -10.64 0.70
CA LEU A 68 30.41 -9.28 0.15
C LEU A 68 29.35 -8.46 0.89
N ASP A 69 28.34 -9.13 1.44
CA ASP A 69 27.28 -8.53 2.26
C ASP A 69 27.83 -7.87 3.53
N GLY A 70 28.74 -8.56 4.23
CA GLY A 70 29.42 -8.02 5.40
C GLY A 70 30.40 -6.90 5.05
N ALA A 71 31.09 -7.02 3.90
CA ALA A 71 32.12 -6.08 3.47
C ALA A 71 31.57 -4.72 3.01
N LEU A 72 30.37 -4.69 2.44
CA LEU A 72 29.71 -3.46 1.97
C LEU A 72 28.80 -2.82 3.02
N GLY A 73 28.58 -3.48 4.16
CA GLY A 73 27.67 -3.06 5.22
C GLY A 73 26.18 -3.06 4.82
N PHE A 74 25.87 -3.73 3.71
CA PHE A 74 24.52 -3.95 3.20
C PHE A 74 24.32 -5.46 3.05
N ASN A 75 23.24 -6.01 3.61
CA ASN A 75 22.86 -7.40 3.34
C ASN A 75 22.28 -7.48 1.91
N TRP A 76 23.09 -7.77 0.88
CA TRP A 76 22.57 -8.07 -0.47
C TRP A 76 21.98 -9.49 -0.53
N GLY A 77 22.30 -10.33 0.45
CA GLY A 77 21.73 -11.64 0.67
C GLY A 77 22.10 -12.62 -0.43
N GLY A 78 23.33 -12.58 -0.94
CA GLY A 78 23.71 -13.39 -2.10
C GLY A 78 23.64 -14.90 -1.86
N ALA A 79 24.01 -15.37 -0.67
CA ALA A 79 24.02 -16.80 -0.33
C ALA A 79 22.79 -17.26 0.48
N ASP A 80 22.22 -16.37 1.31
CA ASP A 80 21.14 -16.71 2.25
C ASP A 80 19.73 -16.30 1.75
N ARG A 81 19.60 -15.76 0.53
CA ARG A 81 18.28 -15.37 0.02
C ARG A 81 17.51 -16.56 -0.53
N CYS A 82 16.30 -16.68 -0.04
CA CYS A 82 15.30 -17.55 -0.63
C CYS A 82 14.78 -16.99 -1.96
N ASP A 83 14.32 -17.89 -2.82
CA ASP A 83 13.43 -17.51 -3.91
C ASP A 83 12.16 -16.91 -3.29
N ALA A 84 11.80 -15.69 -3.71
CA ALA A 84 10.60 -15.01 -3.22
C ALA A 84 9.30 -15.79 -3.51
N ARG A 85 9.36 -16.75 -4.45
CA ARG A 85 8.26 -17.67 -4.77
C ARG A 85 8.16 -18.84 -3.80
N ASP A 86 9.24 -19.16 -3.08
CA ASP A 86 9.25 -20.24 -2.09
C ASP A 86 8.31 -19.86 -0.92
N PRO A 87 7.30 -20.68 -0.58
CA PRO A 87 6.41 -20.43 0.55
C PRO A 87 7.13 -20.29 1.91
N LYS A 88 8.34 -20.84 2.02
CA LYS A 88 9.18 -20.71 3.22
C LYS A 88 9.99 -19.41 3.25
N CYS A 89 9.97 -18.64 2.16
CA CYS A 89 10.63 -17.36 2.07
C CYS A 89 9.85 -16.28 2.82
N ARG A 90 10.44 -15.74 3.88
CA ARG A 90 9.79 -14.76 4.76
C ARG A 90 10.05 -13.31 4.33
N THR A 91 9.45 -12.36 5.04
CA THR A 91 9.57 -10.90 4.80
C THR A 91 11.01 -10.40 4.80
N ASN A 92 11.88 -11.04 5.59
CA ASN A 92 13.31 -10.77 5.68
C ASN A 92 14.12 -11.33 4.49
N GLY A 93 13.49 -12.07 3.58
CA GLY A 93 14.12 -12.69 2.42
C GLY A 93 14.95 -13.92 2.76
N ARG A 94 14.69 -14.62 3.87
CA ARG A 94 15.36 -15.87 4.26
C ARG A 94 14.38 -17.04 4.35
N LEU A 95 14.91 -18.25 4.17
CA LEU A 95 14.17 -19.48 4.48
C LEU A 95 14.10 -19.62 6.00
N GLU A 96 12.89 -19.82 6.52
CA GLU A 96 12.68 -20.15 7.92
C GLU A 96 11.86 -21.43 8.00
N ASP A 97 12.31 -22.37 8.84
CA ASP A 97 11.48 -23.51 9.22
C ASP A 97 10.31 -22.96 10.02
N GLY A 98 9.11 -23.12 9.47
CA GLY A 98 7.93 -22.44 9.97
C GLY A 98 7.65 -22.78 11.42
N GLU A 99 7.58 -21.76 12.27
CA GLU A 99 6.90 -21.91 13.56
C GLU A 99 5.43 -22.27 13.30
N VAL A 100 4.88 -23.13 14.16
CA VAL A 100 3.46 -23.46 14.14
C VAL A 100 2.70 -22.22 14.59
N VAL A 101 2.17 -21.49 13.61
CA VAL A 101 1.34 -20.32 13.86
C VAL A 101 -0.11 -20.77 14.00
N ASP A 102 -0.80 -20.24 15.01
CA ASP A 102 -2.23 -20.49 15.18
C ASP A 102 -3.01 -19.83 14.02
N MET A 103 -3.52 -20.67 13.12
CA MET A 103 -4.34 -20.29 11.96
C MET A 103 -5.84 -20.38 12.24
N THR A 104 -6.24 -20.59 13.50
CA THR A 104 -7.65 -20.62 13.88
C THR A 104 -8.35 -19.33 13.46
N VAL A 105 -9.48 -19.48 12.77
CA VAL A 105 -10.33 -18.37 12.36
C VAL A 105 -10.87 -17.69 13.62
N PRO A 106 -10.58 -16.41 13.84
CA PRO A 106 -11.06 -15.73 15.03
C PRO A 106 -12.58 -15.59 15.00
N VAL A 107 -13.22 -15.93 16.12
CA VAL A 107 -14.66 -15.85 16.31
C VAL A 107 -14.99 -14.52 16.97
N TYR A 108 -15.61 -13.62 16.21
CA TYR A 108 -16.11 -12.35 16.73
C TYR A 108 -17.61 -12.42 16.98
N LYS A 109 -18.12 -11.60 17.90
CA LYS A 109 -19.54 -11.61 18.31
C LYS A 109 -20.51 -11.29 17.17
N SER A 110 -20.06 -10.52 16.17
CA SER A 110 -20.89 -10.11 15.05
C SER A 110 -20.99 -11.20 14.00
N ALA A 111 -22.21 -11.57 13.67
CA ALA A 111 -22.47 -12.50 12.59
C ALA A 111 -22.05 -11.91 11.24
N CYS A 112 -21.27 -12.66 10.47
CA CYS A 112 -21.01 -12.36 9.07
C CYS A 112 -22.28 -12.62 8.26
N PHE A 113 -22.72 -11.65 7.45
CA PHE A 113 -23.97 -11.77 6.68
C PHE A 113 -23.76 -11.91 5.17
N LYS A 114 -22.58 -11.52 4.68
CA LYS A 114 -22.15 -11.62 3.29
C LYS A 114 -20.71 -12.10 3.24
N THR A 115 -20.36 -12.88 2.22
CA THR A 115 -18.99 -13.33 2.00
C THR A 115 -18.48 -12.81 0.65
N VAL A 116 -17.33 -12.15 0.66
CA VAL A 116 -16.60 -11.72 -0.54
C VAL A 116 -15.39 -12.64 -0.72
N THR A 117 -15.40 -13.43 -1.77
CA THR A 117 -14.29 -14.33 -2.13
C THR A 117 -13.39 -13.63 -3.15
N LEU A 118 -12.15 -13.39 -2.77
CA LEU A 118 -11.10 -12.89 -3.65
C LEU A 118 -10.29 -14.05 -4.21
N ILE A 119 -10.14 -14.12 -5.53
CA ILE A 119 -9.20 -15.02 -6.19
C ILE A 119 -7.88 -14.26 -6.35
N VAL A 120 -6.94 -14.53 -5.45
CA VAL A 120 -5.65 -13.84 -5.37
C VAL A 120 -4.59 -14.69 -6.08
N THR A 121 -3.90 -14.13 -7.05
CA THR A 121 -2.75 -14.77 -7.69
C THR A 121 -1.47 -14.23 -7.08
N ILE A 122 -0.68 -15.11 -6.46
CA ILE A 122 0.67 -14.84 -5.98
C ILE A 122 1.64 -15.33 -7.05
N ASP A 123 2.20 -14.40 -7.83
CA ASP A 123 2.90 -14.62 -9.09
C ASP A 123 2.04 -15.33 -10.16
N ARG A 124 1.96 -16.66 -10.07
CA ARG A 124 1.22 -17.56 -10.98
C ARG A 124 0.40 -18.61 -10.25
N SER A 125 0.43 -18.60 -8.92
CA SER A 125 -0.31 -19.53 -8.08
C SER A 125 -1.60 -18.87 -7.63
N PRO A 126 -2.78 -19.31 -8.11
CA PRO A 126 -4.05 -18.84 -7.58
C PRO A 126 -4.25 -19.33 -6.14
N SER A 127 -4.89 -18.52 -5.33
CA SER A 127 -5.24 -18.80 -3.94
C SER A 127 -6.54 -18.08 -3.58
N THR A 128 -7.29 -18.65 -2.65
CA THR A 128 -8.61 -18.12 -2.28
C THR A 128 -8.51 -17.35 -0.98
N LEU A 129 -9.05 -16.13 -0.94
CA LEU A 129 -9.15 -15.32 0.26
C LEU A 129 -10.61 -14.90 0.47
N LYS A 130 -11.31 -15.55 1.40
CA LYS A 130 -12.71 -15.24 1.72
C LYS A 130 -12.81 -14.25 2.87
N LEU A 131 -13.62 -13.21 2.68
CA LEU A 131 -13.88 -12.13 3.62
C LEU A 131 -15.35 -12.15 4.03
N GLY A 132 -15.66 -12.41 5.30
CA GLY A 132 -16.99 -12.27 5.86
C GLY A 132 -17.24 -10.84 6.34
N LEU A 133 -18.30 -10.20 5.85
CA LEU A 133 -18.67 -8.82 6.21
C LEU A 133 -19.65 -8.81 7.38
N TYR A 134 -19.46 -7.88 8.31
CA TYR A 134 -20.28 -7.76 9.51
C TYR A 134 -21.58 -7.00 9.27
N LYS A 135 -22.67 -7.47 9.89
CA LYS A 135 -24.02 -6.89 9.72
C LYS A 135 -24.22 -5.56 10.48
N ASP A 136 -23.47 -5.35 11.54
CA ASP A 136 -23.57 -4.21 12.46
C ASP A 136 -22.75 -2.98 12.03
N VAL A 137 -22.12 -3.03 10.86
CA VAL A 137 -21.33 -1.94 10.27
C VAL A 137 -22.24 -1.01 9.46
N ASP A 138 -21.83 0.25 9.28
CA ASP A 138 -22.55 1.23 8.44
C ASP A 138 -22.92 0.62 7.06
N PRO A 139 -24.22 0.52 6.74
CA PRO A 139 -24.69 -0.04 5.47
C PRO A 139 -24.12 0.65 4.24
N ASN A 140 -23.81 1.96 4.31
CA ASN A 140 -23.23 2.69 3.17
C ASN A 140 -21.80 2.25 2.91
N LEU A 141 -21.04 1.97 3.96
CA LEU A 141 -19.66 1.49 3.86
C LEU A 141 -19.63 0.08 3.30
N ILE A 142 -20.50 -0.80 3.80
CA ILE A 142 -20.66 -2.15 3.25
C ILE A 142 -21.13 -2.08 1.80
N LYS A 143 -22.08 -1.20 1.47
CA LYS A 143 -22.52 -1.00 0.09
C LYS A 143 -21.37 -0.58 -0.82
N GLN A 144 -20.54 0.39 -0.43
CA GLN A 144 -19.37 0.78 -1.22
C GLN A 144 -18.40 -0.39 -1.43
N PHE A 145 -18.17 -1.19 -0.38
CA PHE A 145 -17.31 -2.38 -0.46
C PHE A 145 -17.89 -3.47 -1.37
N LEU A 146 -19.20 -3.67 -1.36
CA LEU A 146 -19.88 -4.60 -2.26
C LEU A 146 -19.89 -4.08 -3.71
N ASP A 147 -20.19 -2.79 -3.92
CA ASP A 147 -20.20 -2.16 -5.24
C ASP A 147 -18.83 -2.31 -5.93
N ILE A 148 -17.72 -2.03 -5.23
CA ILE A 148 -16.37 -2.21 -5.80
C ILE A 148 -16.01 -3.67 -6.06
N SER A 149 -16.66 -4.60 -5.35
CA SER A 149 -16.44 -6.04 -5.46
C SER A 149 -17.26 -6.69 -6.59
N THR A 150 -18.35 -6.06 -7.04
CA THR A 150 -19.23 -6.59 -8.11
C THR A 150 -19.14 -5.77 -9.39
N ASP A 151 -19.96 -4.72 -9.50
CA ASP A 151 -20.18 -3.95 -10.74
C ASP A 151 -19.16 -2.81 -10.90
N GLY A 152 -18.44 -2.52 -9.83
CA GLY A 152 -17.47 -1.45 -9.73
C GLY A 152 -18.07 -0.19 -9.10
N LEU A 153 -17.20 0.55 -8.41
CA LEU A 153 -17.56 1.81 -7.81
C LEU A 153 -17.51 2.91 -8.88
N SER A 154 -18.66 3.55 -9.12
CA SER A 154 -18.79 4.68 -10.04
C SER A 154 -19.24 5.90 -9.25
N THR A 155 -18.49 6.99 -9.37
CA THR A 155 -18.79 8.27 -8.69
C THR A 155 -19.25 9.33 -9.67
N THR A 156 -18.90 9.20 -10.96
CA THR A 156 -19.44 10.06 -12.02
C THR A 156 -20.80 9.56 -12.51
N SER A 157 -21.59 10.45 -13.11
CA SER A 157 -22.93 10.12 -13.61
C SER A 157 -22.86 9.08 -14.75
N LYS A 158 -23.87 8.22 -14.87
CA LYS A 158 -23.98 7.24 -15.97
C LYS A 158 -23.94 7.90 -17.36
N LEU A 159 -24.44 9.12 -17.47
CA LEU A 159 -24.43 9.90 -18.71
C LEU A 159 -23.01 10.18 -19.22
N LEU A 160 -22.02 10.36 -18.33
CA LEU A 160 -20.62 10.50 -18.74
C LEU A 160 -20.05 9.20 -19.33
N PHE A 161 -20.55 8.03 -18.90
CA PHE A 161 -20.12 6.74 -19.42
C PHE A 161 -20.83 6.35 -20.73
N GLU A 162 -22.09 6.73 -20.89
CA GLU A 162 -22.94 6.29 -22.00
C GLU A 162 -23.00 7.29 -23.17
N GLU A 163 -22.99 8.60 -22.89
CA GLU A 163 -23.16 9.65 -23.91
C GLU A 163 -21.85 10.32 -24.34
N GLY A 164 -20.72 9.92 -23.76
CA GLY A 164 -19.38 10.10 -24.32
C GLY A 164 -19.10 11.49 -24.90
N TYR A 165 -19.13 12.52 -24.05
CA TYR A 165 -18.70 13.89 -24.42
C TYR A 165 -17.17 13.99 -24.58
N GLY A 166 -16.55 13.06 -25.31
CA GLY A 166 -15.11 13.04 -25.55
C GLY A 166 -14.25 12.70 -24.33
N GLU A 167 -14.85 12.23 -23.23
CA GLU A 167 -14.15 11.72 -22.05
C GLU A 167 -14.45 10.23 -21.87
N THR A 168 -13.45 9.45 -21.46
CA THR A 168 -13.61 8.01 -21.20
C THR A 168 -13.28 7.69 -19.75
N SER A 169 -14.12 6.88 -19.11
CA SER A 169 -13.88 6.41 -17.75
C SER A 169 -14.33 4.96 -17.61
N SER A 170 -13.91 4.28 -16.54
CA SER A 170 -14.42 2.97 -16.13
C SER A 170 -14.73 2.99 -14.64
N PRO A 171 -15.75 2.24 -14.19
CA PRO A 171 -15.93 1.91 -12.79
C PRO A 171 -14.65 1.33 -12.19
N VAL A 172 -14.36 1.68 -10.93
CA VAL A 172 -13.24 1.12 -10.18
C VAL A 172 -13.62 -0.27 -9.71
N LEU A 173 -12.83 -1.28 -10.07
CA LEU A 173 -13.13 -2.68 -9.81
C LEU A 173 -12.04 -3.34 -8.98
N LEU A 174 -12.43 -4.04 -7.91
CA LEU A 174 -11.51 -4.78 -7.06
C LEU A 174 -10.83 -5.95 -7.80
N SER A 175 -11.46 -6.51 -8.84
CA SER A 175 -10.87 -7.52 -9.74
C SER A 175 -9.70 -6.99 -10.58
N THR A 176 -9.41 -5.68 -10.52
CA THR A 176 -8.18 -5.10 -11.08
C THR A 176 -7.17 -4.71 -9.99
N GLY A 177 -7.46 -5.05 -8.74
CA GLY A 177 -6.68 -4.70 -7.58
C GLY A 177 -5.41 -5.54 -7.41
N GLU A 178 -4.53 -5.05 -6.53
CA GLU A 178 -3.30 -5.71 -6.13
C GLU A 178 -3.06 -5.53 -4.62
N LEU A 179 -2.18 -6.36 -4.05
CA LEU A 179 -1.61 -6.09 -2.74
C LEU A 179 -0.56 -4.98 -2.91
N THR A 180 -0.89 -3.77 -2.46
CA THR A 180 -0.09 -2.57 -2.71
C THR A 180 1.01 -2.38 -1.67
N GLU A 181 0.80 -2.86 -0.44
CA GLU A 181 1.77 -2.76 0.65
C GLU A 181 1.64 -3.91 1.65
N VAL A 182 2.78 -4.33 2.20
CA VAL A 182 2.90 -5.22 3.35
C VAL A 182 3.76 -4.51 4.38
N ASP A 183 3.19 -4.29 5.56
CA ASP A 183 3.94 -3.89 6.75
C ASP A 183 4.41 -5.17 7.47
N ALA A 184 5.67 -5.53 7.33
CA ALA A 184 6.27 -6.69 7.98
C ALA A 184 6.29 -6.60 9.51
N LYS A 185 6.23 -5.40 10.11
CA LYS A 185 6.23 -5.24 11.58
C LYS A 185 4.85 -5.49 12.16
N SER A 186 3.83 -4.83 11.62
CA SER A 186 2.43 -5.01 12.07
C SER A 186 1.72 -6.18 11.40
N GLN A 187 2.33 -6.76 10.36
CA GLN A 187 1.74 -7.73 9.43
C GLN A 187 0.43 -7.24 8.80
N LEU A 188 0.33 -5.93 8.56
CA LEU A 188 -0.81 -5.30 7.90
C LEU A 188 -0.65 -5.38 6.39
N LEU A 189 -1.69 -5.83 5.70
CA LEU A 189 -1.75 -5.92 4.25
C LEU A 189 -2.65 -4.82 3.71
N THR A 190 -2.17 -4.02 2.77
CA THR A 190 -2.99 -2.99 2.11
C THR A 190 -3.33 -3.43 0.70
N PHE A 191 -4.63 -3.52 0.38
CA PHE A 191 -5.12 -3.84 -0.95
C PHE A 191 -5.71 -2.61 -1.61
N GLY A 192 -5.57 -2.52 -2.94
CA GLY A 192 -6.18 -1.43 -3.69
C GLY A 192 -5.96 -1.52 -5.19
N VAL A 193 -6.43 -0.50 -5.89
CA VAL A 193 -6.24 -0.29 -7.33
C VAL A 193 -5.16 0.77 -7.51
N LYS A 194 -3.96 0.36 -7.93
CA LYS A 194 -2.78 1.24 -7.97
C LYS A 194 -2.99 2.52 -8.77
N SER A 195 -3.58 2.40 -9.94
CA SER A 195 -3.87 3.50 -10.86
C SER A 195 -5.09 3.10 -11.69
N GLN A 196 -6.12 3.95 -11.68
CA GLN A 196 -7.36 3.68 -12.41
C GLN A 196 -7.11 3.64 -13.93
N GLY A 197 -6.30 4.56 -14.45
CA GLY A 197 -5.93 4.61 -15.87
C GLY A 197 -5.08 3.42 -16.31
N GLN A 198 -4.18 2.93 -15.44
CA GLN A 198 -3.44 1.69 -15.73
C GLN A 198 -4.36 0.47 -15.73
N SER A 199 -5.29 0.39 -14.77
CA SER A 199 -6.30 -0.68 -14.74
C SER A 199 -7.21 -0.64 -15.97
N TYR A 200 -7.62 0.55 -16.40
CA TYR A 200 -8.35 0.76 -17.64
C TYR A 200 -7.55 0.24 -18.84
N ALA A 201 -6.31 0.72 -19.01
CA ALA A 201 -5.46 0.32 -20.14
C ALA A 201 -5.26 -1.20 -20.17
N LYS A 202 -4.98 -1.81 -19.01
CA LYS A 202 -4.82 -3.27 -18.89
C LYS A 202 -6.09 -4.02 -19.28
N LYS A 203 -7.27 -3.57 -18.82
CA LYS A 203 -8.57 -4.19 -19.14
C LYS A 203 -8.84 -4.19 -20.65
N PHE A 204 -8.40 -3.14 -21.36
CA PHE A 204 -8.58 -3.01 -22.81
C PHE A 204 -7.34 -3.40 -23.63
N ASN A 205 -6.35 -4.08 -23.03
CA ASN A 205 -5.11 -4.49 -23.69
C ASN A 205 -4.34 -3.33 -24.37
N MET A 206 -4.38 -2.14 -23.76
CA MET A 206 -3.65 -0.95 -24.19
C MET A 206 -2.36 -0.76 -23.37
N SER A 207 -1.36 -0.11 -23.96
CA SER A 207 -0.09 0.19 -23.27
C SER A 207 -0.19 1.36 -22.29
N LYS A 208 -1.07 2.32 -22.58
CA LYS A 208 -1.39 3.49 -21.76
C LYS A 208 -2.88 3.84 -21.90
N PRO A 209 -3.48 4.50 -20.91
CA PRO A 209 -4.83 5.03 -21.07
C PRO A 209 -4.88 6.08 -22.21
N PRO A 210 -6.04 6.27 -22.85
CA PRO A 210 -6.25 7.36 -23.81
C PRO A 210 -6.05 8.73 -23.13
N GLU A 211 -5.78 9.77 -23.92
CA GLU A 211 -5.54 11.13 -23.38
C GLU A 211 -6.81 11.71 -22.77
N GLU A 212 -7.95 11.25 -23.26
CA GLU A 212 -9.31 11.55 -22.82
C GLU A 212 -9.74 10.74 -21.58
N TYR A 213 -8.86 9.92 -21.00
CA TYR A 213 -9.20 9.15 -19.82
C TYR A 213 -9.33 10.04 -18.58
N VAL A 214 -10.48 9.96 -17.91
CA VAL A 214 -10.76 10.70 -16.69
C VAL A 214 -10.95 9.70 -15.53
N PRO A 215 -10.08 9.73 -14.51
CA PRO A 215 -10.23 8.86 -13.34
C PRO A 215 -11.49 9.23 -12.54
N GLN A 216 -12.08 8.23 -11.87
CA GLN A 216 -13.20 8.47 -10.96
C GLN A 216 -12.72 9.23 -9.73
N GLU A 217 -13.46 10.27 -9.36
CA GLU A 217 -13.28 10.96 -8.08
C GLU A 217 -13.61 10.02 -6.92
N ARG A 218 -13.18 10.39 -5.70
CA ARG A 218 -13.60 9.70 -4.49
C ARG A 218 -15.10 9.82 -4.28
N PRO A 219 -15.77 8.83 -3.69
CA PRO A 219 -17.12 9.01 -3.19
C PRO A 219 -17.17 10.18 -2.21
N ARG A 220 -18.34 10.81 -2.05
CA ARG A 220 -18.51 11.79 -0.99
C ARG A 220 -18.16 11.15 0.36
N PRO A 221 -17.41 11.84 1.24
CA PRO A 221 -17.11 11.31 2.57
C PRO A 221 -18.39 10.91 3.28
N LEU A 222 -18.41 9.72 3.87
CA LEU A 222 -19.54 9.29 4.66
C LEU A 222 -19.66 10.15 5.93
N GLU A 223 -20.88 10.56 6.24
CA GLU A 223 -21.14 11.24 7.52
C GLU A 223 -20.92 10.25 8.65
N ARG A 224 -20.22 10.69 9.70
CA ARG A 224 -20.06 9.86 10.90
C ARG A 224 -21.44 9.62 11.50
N VAL A 225 -21.94 8.39 11.40
CA VAL A 225 -23.14 7.97 12.10
C VAL A 225 -22.82 7.98 13.61
N PRO A 226 -23.42 8.90 14.40
CA PRO A 226 -23.19 8.94 15.84
C PRO A 226 -23.73 7.63 16.43
N GLY A 227 -22.85 6.83 17.05
CA GLY A 227 -23.24 5.53 17.62
C GLY A 227 -23.00 4.31 16.74
N GLY A 228 -22.32 4.43 15.59
CA GLY A 228 -21.59 3.29 15.01
C GLY A 228 -20.58 2.84 16.06
N SER A 229 -20.90 1.75 16.77
CA SER A 229 -20.44 1.56 18.15
C SER A 229 -18.93 1.65 18.27
N ASP A 230 -18.43 2.42 19.24
CA ASP A 230 -17.00 2.44 19.59
C ASP A 230 -16.49 1.00 19.82
N GLU A 231 -17.38 0.10 20.26
CA GLU A 231 -17.15 -1.35 20.36
C GLU A 231 -16.73 -2.02 19.03
N ILE A 232 -17.24 -1.59 17.87
CA ILE A 232 -16.76 -2.08 16.56
C ILE A 232 -15.35 -1.57 16.31
N LYS A 233 -15.08 -0.28 16.53
CA LYS A 233 -13.76 0.33 16.27
C LYS A 233 -12.65 -0.23 17.17
N GLU A 234 -12.99 -0.63 18.39
CA GLU A 234 -12.07 -1.25 19.34
C GLU A 234 -11.71 -2.71 18.99
N ARG A 235 -12.31 -3.31 17.95
CA ARG A 235 -11.95 -4.66 17.53
C ARG A 235 -10.54 -4.70 16.98
N VAL A 236 -9.72 -5.48 17.66
CA VAL A 236 -8.34 -5.78 17.28
C VAL A 236 -8.17 -7.30 17.22
N GLY A 237 -7.40 -7.76 16.27
CA GLY A 237 -6.99 -9.16 16.13
C GLY A 237 -6.58 -9.48 14.71
N LYS A 238 -6.21 -10.73 14.48
CA LYS A 238 -5.77 -11.23 13.16
C LYS A 238 -6.94 -11.41 12.22
N GLY A 239 -6.69 -11.23 10.93
CA GLY A 239 -7.66 -11.43 9.87
C GLY A 239 -8.82 -10.45 9.87
N LEU A 240 -8.74 -9.30 10.53
CA LEU A 240 -9.79 -8.28 10.45
C LEU A 240 -9.60 -7.42 9.20
N VAL A 241 -10.72 -7.10 8.53
CA VAL A 241 -10.76 -6.25 7.33
C VAL A 241 -11.13 -4.84 7.74
N TYR A 242 -10.25 -3.88 7.50
CA TYR A 242 -10.41 -2.48 7.86
C TYR A 242 -10.56 -1.60 6.63
N VAL A 243 -11.36 -0.54 6.74
CA VAL A 243 -11.46 0.55 5.76
C VAL A 243 -11.48 1.89 6.49
N SER A 244 -11.35 2.99 5.74
CA SER A 244 -11.54 4.33 6.33
C SER A 244 -12.99 4.55 6.72
N GLU A 245 -13.22 5.19 7.87
CA GLU A 245 -14.53 5.63 8.33
C GLU A 245 -15.21 6.60 7.36
N LEU A 246 -14.42 7.29 6.52
CA LEU A 246 -14.93 8.22 5.51
C LEU A 246 -15.35 7.51 4.21
N GLY A 247 -15.08 6.21 4.07
CA GLY A 247 -15.38 5.42 2.88
C GLY A 247 -14.15 5.00 2.08
N LEU A 248 -14.38 4.33 0.95
CA LEU A 248 -13.29 3.85 0.09
C LEU A 248 -12.55 5.02 -0.59
N GLY A 249 -11.23 4.90 -0.69
CA GLY A 249 -10.36 5.94 -1.28
C GLY A 249 -9.85 7.01 -0.29
N TYR A 250 -10.19 6.88 0.99
CA TYR A 250 -9.77 7.79 2.07
C TYR A 250 -8.71 7.22 3.02
N LEU A 251 -8.22 5.99 2.78
CA LEU A 251 -7.05 5.46 3.51
C LEU A 251 -5.75 6.15 3.08
N ASN A 252 -5.70 6.63 1.84
CA ASN A 252 -4.60 7.43 1.34
C ASN A 252 -4.71 8.88 1.80
N ASN A 253 -3.61 9.62 1.66
CA ASN A 253 -3.63 11.07 1.87
C ASN A 253 -4.72 11.72 0.98
N PRO A 254 -5.57 12.62 1.52
CA PRO A 254 -6.57 13.36 0.75
C PRO A 254 -6.01 14.11 -0.46
N THR A 255 -4.71 14.45 -0.46
CA THR A 255 -4.03 15.11 -1.58
C THR A 255 -3.58 14.17 -2.70
N THR A 256 -3.81 12.86 -2.55
CA THR A 256 -3.49 11.87 -3.59
C THR A 256 -4.33 12.16 -4.84
N PRO A 257 -3.74 12.20 -6.05
CA PRO A 257 -4.49 12.37 -7.29
C PRO A 257 -5.60 11.33 -7.44
N ASP A 258 -6.70 11.67 -8.09
CA ASP A 258 -7.85 10.76 -8.21
C ASP A 258 -7.48 9.43 -8.88
N ASP A 259 -6.59 9.45 -9.87
CA ASP A 259 -6.07 8.22 -10.50
C ASP A 259 -5.50 7.22 -9.49
N ALA A 260 -4.92 7.68 -8.39
CA ALA A 260 -4.35 6.85 -7.33
C ALA A 260 -5.17 6.88 -6.02
N ALA A 261 -6.35 7.52 -5.99
CA ALA A 261 -7.16 7.64 -4.78
C ALA A 261 -7.50 6.28 -4.17
N PHE A 262 -7.74 5.29 -5.01
CA PHE A 262 -8.11 3.92 -4.62
C PHE A 262 -6.91 2.97 -4.49
N SER A 263 -5.67 3.46 -4.42
CA SER A 263 -4.50 2.59 -4.23
C SER A 263 -4.47 1.88 -2.87
N SER A 264 -5.27 2.35 -1.92
CA SER A 264 -5.49 1.76 -0.61
C SER A 264 -6.99 1.78 -0.35
N LEU A 265 -7.65 0.66 -0.63
CA LEU A 265 -9.10 0.48 -0.46
C LEU A 265 -9.44 -0.06 0.92
N PHE A 266 -8.72 -1.10 1.33
CA PHE A 266 -8.90 -1.77 2.61
C PHE A 266 -7.58 -2.37 3.08
N GLU A 267 -7.54 -2.68 4.36
CA GLU A 267 -6.40 -3.33 5.00
C GLU A 267 -6.85 -4.63 5.67
N ILE A 268 -5.97 -5.63 5.71
CA ILE A 268 -6.20 -6.87 6.47
C ILE A 268 -5.10 -7.02 7.50
N SER A 269 -5.46 -7.19 8.77
CA SER A 269 -4.50 -7.44 9.85
C SER A 269 -3.98 -8.89 9.82
N GLY A 270 -2.67 -9.06 10.03
CA GLY A 270 -2.02 -10.36 10.23
C GLY A 270 -1.84 -10.71 11.71
N TRP A 271 -0.73 -11.36 12.04
CA TRP A 271 -0.38 -11.80 13.40
C TRP A 271 0.52 -10.80 14.15
N GLY A 272 0.89 -9.70 13.52
CA GLY A 272 1.72 -8.66 14.13
C GLY A 272 0.93 -7.77 15.09
N PRO A 273 1.63 -7.01 15.95
CA PRO A 273 1.01 -6.01 16.81
C PRO A 273 0.47 -4.86 15.96
N PHE A 274 -0.84 -4.89 15.70
CA PHE A 274 -1.57 -3.83 15.01
C PHE A 274 -2.52 -3.13 15.98
N LYS A 275 -2.54 -1.80 15.93
CA LYS A 275 -3.54 -0.97 16.61
C LYS A 275 -4.16 -0.06 15.55
N PRO A 276 -5.44 -0.26 15.19
CA PRO A 276 -6.08 0.57 14.19
C PRO A 276 -6.09 2.03 14.64
N GLY A 277 -5.86 2.95 13.68
CA GLY A 277 -6.08 4.37 13.92
C GLY A 277 -7.56 4.68 14.14
N LYS A 278 -7.87 5.87 14.67
CA LYS A 278 -9.26 6.30 14.93
C LYS A 278 -10.15 6.35 13.67
N GLU A 279 -9.51 6.45 12.51
CA GLU A 279 -10.13 6.57 11.20
C GLU A 279 -10.37 5.20 10.55
N LEU A 280 -9.92 4.09 11.16
CA LEU A 280 -10.12 2.75 10.64
C LEU A 280 -11.32 2.08 11.31
N VAL A 281 -12.18 1.47 10.49
CA VAL A 281 -13.34 0.72 10.94
C VAL A 281 -13.21 -0.72 10.45
N PRO A 282 -13.28 -1.73 11.34
CA PRO A 282 -13.33 -3.12 10.92
C PRO A 282 -14.72 -3.44 10.36
N ILE A 283 -14.76 -3.79 9.08
CA ILE A 283 -15.98 -4.09 8.34
C ILE A 283 -16.28 -5.58 8.20
N GLY A 284 -15.30 -6.42 8.56
CA GLY A 284 -15.38 -7.85 8.39
C GLY A 284 -14.13 -8.57 8.86
N GLN A 285 -14.02 -9.85 8.48
CA GLN A 285 -12.90 -10.71 8.81
C GLN A 285 -12.63 -11.74 7.73
N VAL A 286 -11.44 -12.32 7.72
CA VAL A 286 -11.10 -13.50 6.94
C VAL A 286 -11.84 -14.72 7.49
N VAL A 287 -12.41 -15.53 6.60
CA VAL A 287 -13.21 -16.71 6.95
C VAL A 287 -12.66 -17.98 6.31
N GLY A 288 -12.62 -19.06 7.08
CA GLY A 288 -12.12 -20.37 6.66
C GLY A 288 -10.61 -20.53 6.81
N GLU A 289 -10.18 -21.77 7.03
CA GLU A 289 -8.79 -22.14 7.27
C GLU A 289 -7.90 -21.88 6.05
N GLU A 290 -8.33 -22.26 4.85
CA GLU A 290 -7.62 -21.99 3.58
C GLU A 290 -7.37 -20.48 3.35
N SER A 291 -8.34 -19.63 3.72
CA SER A 291 -8.18 -18.18 3.62
C SER A 291 -7.17 -17.65 4.65
N MET A 292 -7.13 -18.24 5.85
CA MET A 292 -6.14 -17.90 6.88
C MET A 292 -4.73 -18.34 6.48
N GLU A 293 -4.57 -19.51 5.84
CA GLU A 293 -3.30 -19.93 5.24
C GLU A 293 -2.84 -18.97 4.15
N THR A 294 -3.77 -18.55 3.28
CA THR A 294 -3.50 -17.56 2.23
C THR A 294 -3.09 -16.22 2.84
N LEU A 295 -3.81 -15.74 3.85
CA LEU A 295 -3.45 -14.54 4.61
C LEU A 295 -2.05 -14.65 5.21
N TYR A 296 -1.75 -15.78 5.85
CA TYR A 296 -0.43 -16.03 6.45
C TYR A 296 0.68 -15.96 5.40
N ARG A 297 0.47 -16.57 4.24
CA ARG A 297 1.42 -16.50 3.13
C ARG A 297 1.63 -15.07 2.67
N LEU A 298 0.56 -14.28 2.51
CA LEU A 298 0.63 -12.88 2.08
C LEU A 298 1.38 -11.99 3.08
N CYS A 299 1.11 -12.14 4.39
CA CYS A 299 1.81 -11.41 5.46
C CYS A 299 3.31 -11.69 5.49
N ASN A 300 3.74 -12.84 4.96
CA ASN A 300 5.12 -13.28 4.98
C ASN A 300 5.88 -13.04 3.67
N LEU A 301 5.27 -12.38 2.68
CA LEU A 301 5.94 -12.12 1.42
C LEU A 301 7.16 -11.19 1.61
N PRO A 302 8.30 -11.47 0.96
CA PRO A 302 9.43 -10.56 0.98
C PRO A 302 9.07 -9.24 0.30
N VAL A 303 9.47 -8.13 0.91
CA VAL A 303 9.15 -6.77 0.44
C VAL A 303 10.39 -6.02 -0.05
N ASN A 304 10.17 -5.14 -1.03
CA ASN A 304 11.17 -4.16 -1.45
C ASN A 304 11.19 -3.00 -0.45
N LYS A 305 12.35 -2.64 0.10
CA LYS A 305 12.46 -1.35 0.78
C LYS A 305 12.23 -0.28 -0.28
N ARG A 306 11.58 0.84 0.07
CA ARG A 306 11.44 2.00 -0.83
C ARG A 306 12.79 2.65 -1.26
N ILE A 307 13.92 2.01 -0.94
CA ILE A 307 15.27 2.32 -1.38
C ILE A 307 15.66 1.30 -2.47
N LYS A 308 15.91 1.79 -3.68
CA LYS A 308 16.23 0.98 -4.86
C LYS A 308 17.42 0.04 -4.56
N GLY A 309 17.20 -1.27 -4.68
CA GLY A 309 18.23 -2.30 -4.56
C GLY A 309 18.32 -3.00 -3.20
N ILE A 310 17.54 -2.59 -2.18
CA ILE A 310 17.57 -3.23 -0.86
C ILE A 310 16.30 -4.06 -0.63
N VAL A 311 16.49 -5.35 -0.43
CA VAL A 311 15.42 -6.32 -0.13
C VAL A 311 15.41 -6.62 1.37
N GLY A 312 14.21 -6.78 1.96
CA GLY A 312 14.05 -7.10 3.40
C GLY A 312 13.68 -5.89 4.26
N GLY A 313 12.59 -5.22 3.91
CA GLY A 313 12.05 -4.01 4.57
C GLY A 313 11.11 -4.25 5.74
N SER A 314 10.92 -3.23 6.59
CA SER A 314 9.82 -3.25 7.56
C SER A 314 8.47 -3.01 6.88
N ASN A 315 8.42 -2.22 5.80
CA ASN A 315 7.19 -1.89 5.09
C ASN A 315 7.52 -1.71 3.60
N GLY A 316 6.69 -2.23 2.70
CA GLY A 316 6.85 -1.98 1.28
C GLY A 316 6.00 -2.86 0.38
N ARG A 317 6.22 -2.70 -0.93
CA ARG A 317 5.59 -3.54 -1.96
C ARG A 317 6.16 -4.96 -1.90
N PRO A 318 5.33 -6.01 -2.00
CA PRO A 318 5.81 -7.36 -2.23
C PRO A 318 6.77 -7.42 -3.42
N LEU A 319 7.84 -8.22 -3.33
CA LEU A 319 8.72 -8.50 -4.45
C LEU A 319 8.04 -9.36 -5.51
N VAL A 320 7.11 -10.19 -5.05
CA VAL A 320 6.28 -11.03 -5.90
C VAL A 320 5.04 -10.26 -6.29
N ASN A 321 4.66 -10.32 -7.56
CA ASN A 321 3.43 -9.67 -8.01
C ASN A 321 2.20 -10.40 -7.43
N VAL A 322 1.39 -9.70 -6.64
CA VAL A 322 0.16 -10.24 -6.04
C VAL A 322 -1.03 -9.46 -6.58
N ARG A 323 -1.92 -10.14 -7.29
CA ARG A 323 -3.07 -9.54 -7.97
C ARG A 323 -4.36 -10.21 -7.54
N ILE A 324 -5.44 -9.45 -7.56
CA ILE A 324 -6.80 -9.99 -7.50
C ILE A 324 -7.21 -10.22 -8.96
N GLU A 325 -7.50 -11.47 -9.31
CA GLU A 325 -7.93 -11.83 -10.68
C GLU A 325 -9.46 -11.85 -10.80
N ASP A 326 -10.15 -12.26 -9.75
CA ASP A 326 -11.61 -12.37 -9.73
C ASP A 326 -12.16 -12.12 -8.32
N VAL A 327 -13.42 -11.67 -8.25
CA VAL A 327 -14.13 -11.39 -7.01
C VAL A 327 -15.55 -11.94 -7.10
N LYS A 328 -15.96 -12.71 -6.09
CA LYS A 328 -17.30 -13.29 -6.00
C LYS A 328 -17.97 -12.87 -4.71
N VAL A 329 -19.25 -12.51 -4.77
CA VAL A 329 -20.04 -12.12 -3.61
C VAL A 329 -21.15 -13.14 -3.40
N GLU A 330 -21.19 -13.73 -2.20
CA GLU A 330 -22.19 -14.70 -1.74
C GLU A 330 -23.00 -14.10 -0.59
#